data_AF-A0A483UP82-F1
#
_entry.id   AF-A0A483UP82-F1
#
_cell.length_a   1.000
_cell.length_b   1.000
_cell.length_c   1.000
_cell.angle_alpha   90.00
_cell.angle_beta   90.00
_cell.angle_gamma   90.00
#
_symmetry.space_group_name_H-M   'P 1'
#
loop_
_entity.id
_entity.type
_entity.pdbx_description
1 polymer ?
#
loop_
_entity_poly.entity_id
_entity_poly.type
_entity_poly.pdbx_seq_one_letter_code
_entity_poly.pdbx_strand_id
1 'polypeptide(L)'
;MAELRAGCQAMIIGGFYRTNDGKAVLVAGFVPNGSRFTWNGEVYAEPVPMGDAWLVSGDLVARDGATGEAKRMDFALMPAKYLMPIDGDDFSDEDERLKEREHA
;
A
#
# COMPACT_ATOMS: atom_id res chain seq x y z
N MET A 1 11.94 -2.84 -9.81
CA MET A 1 10.67 -2.53 -9.13
C MET A 1 9.99 -3.85 -8.90
N ALA A 2 9.90 -4.31 -7.66
CA ALA A 2 9.08 -5.46 -7.36
C ALA A 2 7.61 -5.18 -7.66
N GLU A 3 6.83 -6.24 -7.75
CA GLU A 3 5.38 -6.17 -7.91
C GLU A 3 4.70 -5.89 -6.56
N LEU A 4 3.58 -5.16 -6.59
CA LEU A 4 2.70 -5.04 -5.42
C LEU A 4 2.13 -6.41 -5.07
N ARG A 5 2.26 -6.80 -3.80
CA ARG A 5 1.71 -8.05 -3.27
C ARG A 5 1.19 -7.84 -1.86
N ALA A 6 0.20 -8.65 -1.47
CA ALA A 6 -0.25 -8.65 -0.08
C ALA A 6 0.91 -8.96 0.87
N GLY A 7 0.97 -8.23 1.97
CA GLY A 7 2.04 -8.31 2.97
C GLY A 7 3.28 -7.47 2.68
N CYS A 8 3.42 -6.86 1.49
CA CYS A 8 4.57 -5.97 1.24
C CYS A 8 4.34 -4.57 1.81
N GLN A 9 5.43 -3.82 1.97
CA GLN A 9 5.35 -2.38 2.15
C GLN A 9 5.30 -1.67 0.79
N ALA A 10 4.61 -0.54 0.75
CA ALA A 10 4.59 0.35 -0.38
C ALA A 10 4.62 1.80 0.11
N MET A 11 5.17 2.69 -0.71
CA MET A 11 5.10 4.13 -0.52
C MET A 11 3.94 4.69 -1.34
N ILE A 12 3.18 5.60 -0.76
CA ILE A 12 2.15 6.35 -1.47
C ILE A 12 2.83 7.41 -2.34
N ILE A 13 2.56 7.41 -3.63
CA ILE A 13 3.14 8.34 -4.60
C ILE A 13 2.10 9.23 -5.30
N GLY A 14 0.85 9.20 -4.84
CA GLY A 14 -0.22 10.06 -5.33
C GLY A 14 -1.61 9.65 -4.84
N GLY A 15 -2.62 10.06 -5.61
CA GLY A 15 -4.03 9.76 -5.33
C GLY A 15 -4.81 10.96 -4.79
N PHE A 16 -6.01 10.68 -4.28
CA PHE A 16 -6.95 11.71 -3.83
C PHE A 16 -6.53 12.35 -2.51
N TYR A 17 -5.82 11.61 -1.66
CA TYR A 17 -5.32 12.09 -0.37
C TYR A 17 -3.83 12.44 -0.46
N ARG A 18 -3.48 13.43 -1.28
CA ARG A 18 -2.09 13.89 -1.52
C ARG A 18 -1.31 14.25 -0.23
N THR A 19 -2.01 14.49 0.87
CA THR A 19 -1.40 14.68 2.21
C THR A 19 -0.63 13.44 2.69
N ASN A 20 -0.85 12.28 2.07
CA ASN A 20 -0.18 11.02 2.42
C ASN A 20 0.96 10.66 1.46
N ASP A 21 1.25 11.47 0.44
CA ASP A 21 2.38 11.23 -0.45
C ASP A 21 3.68 11.09 0.36
N GLY A 22 4.49 10.08 0.03
CA GLY A 22 5.74 9.75 0.71
C GLY A 22 5.59 8.87 1.95
N LYS A 23 4.36 8.60 2.43
CA LYS A 23 4.16 7.70 3.58
C LYS A 23 4.29 6.25 3.15
N ALA A 24 4.95 5.46 4.00
CA ALA A 24 4.97 4.01 3.89
C ALA A 24 3.68 3.41 4.48
N VAL A 25 3.13 2.41 3.78
CA VAL A 25 1.93 1.67 4.15
C VAL A 25 2.16 0.18 3.98
N LEU A 26 1.40 -0.63 4.72
CA LEU A 26 1.31 -2.07 4.50
C LEU A 26 0.24 -2.35 3.46
N VAL A 27 0.57 -3.14 2.43
CA VAL A 27 -0.40 -3.64 1.45
C VAL A 27 -1.10 -4.86 2.05
N ALA A 28 -2.34 -4.72 2.49
CA ALA A 28 -3.08 -5.79 3.16
C ALA A 28 -3.66 -6.82 2.17
N GLY A 29 -4.11 -6.36 1.00
CA GLY A 29 -4.69 -7.26 0.01
C GLY A 29 -5.26 -6.54 -1.21
N PHE A 30 -5.57 -7.33 -2.24
CA PHE A 30 -6.21 -6.83 -3.46
C PHE A 30 -7.74 -6.87 -3.30
N VAL A 31 -8.41 -5.80 -3.71
CA VAL A 31 -9.86 -5.65 -3.68
C VAL A 31 -10.34 -5.36 -5.10
N PRO A 32 -10.95 -6.36 -5.76
CA PRO A 32 -11.54 -6.15 -7.08
C PRO A 32 -12.70 -5.16 -7.02
N ASN A 33 -12.93 -4.43 -8.11
CA ASN A 33 -14.03 -3.48 -8.21
C ASN A 33 -15.38 -4.13 -7.87
N GLY A 34 -16.20 -3.43 -7.07
CA GLY A 34 -17.52 -3.89 -6.64
C GLY A 34 -17.52 -5.04 -5.62
N SER A 35 -16.35 -5.48 -5.17
CA SER A 35 -16.24 -6.53 -4.15
C SER A 35 -16.32 -5.95 -2.74
N ARG A 36 -16.79 -6.78 -1.81
CA ARG A 36 -16.71 -6.50 -0.37
C ARG A 36 -15.35 -6.92 0.15
N PHE A 37 -14.89 -6.26 1.21
CA PHE A 37 -13.72 -6.68 1.95
C PHE A 37 -13.98 -6.54 3.46
N THR A 38 -13.19 -7.24 4.26
CA THR A 38 -13.27 -7.18 5.72
C THR A 38 -12.04 -6.45 6.25
N TRP A 39 -12.26 -5.52 7.17
CA TRP A 39 -11.19 -4.85 7.90
C TRP A 39 -11.55 -4.77 9.38
N ASN A 40 -10.64 -5.18 10.27
CA ASN A 40 -10.86 -5.20 11.72
C ASN A 40 -12.19 -5.86 12.18
N GLY A 41 -12.63 -6.91 11.46
CA GLY A 41 -13.86 -7.64 11.77
C GLY A 41 -15.15 -7.02 11.21
N GLU A 42 -15.07 -5.84 10.61
CA GLU A 42 -16.20 -5.18 9.95
C GLU A 42 -16.17 -5.42 8.43
N VAL A 43 -17.35 -5.60 7.85
CA VAL A 43 -17.51 -5.78 6.40
C VAL A 43 -17.75 -4.42 5.77
N TYR A 44 -16.85 -4.03 4.88
CA TYR A 44 -16.94 -2.82 4.09
C TYR A 44 -17.44 -3.18 2.69
N ALA A 45 -18.43 -2.40 2.23
CA ALA A 45 -18.93 -2.45 0.88
C ALA A 45 -18.81 -1.04 0.32
N GLU A 46 -17.80 -0.79 -0.52
CA GLU A 46 -17.78 0.43 -1.32
C GLU A 46 -18.04 0.09 -2.78
N PRO A 47 -18.95 0.80 -3.47
CA PRO A 47 -18.79 0.96 -4.90
C PRO A 47 -17.51 1.77 -5.06
N VAL A 48 -16.39 1.12 -5.40
CA VAL A 48 -15.13 1.82 -5.60
C VAL A 48 -15.21 2.50 -6.98
N PRO A 49 -15.43 3.82 -7.10
CA PRO A 49 -15.50 4.46 -8.42
C PRO A 49 -14.11 4.55 -9.10
N MET A 50 -13.10 3.91 -8.53
CA MET A 50 -11.70 3.95 -8.97
C MET A 50 -11.23 2.67 -9.68
N GLY A 51 -12.11 1.67 -9.82
CA GLY A 51 -11.75 0.35 -10.35
C GLY A 51 -11.10 -0.53 -9.28
N ASP A 52 -10.31 -1.50 -9.73
CA ASP A 52 -9.56 -2.39 -8.86
C ASP A 52 -8.55 -1.62 -7.99
N ALA A 53 -8.43 -2.02 -6.72
CA ALA A 53 -7.61 -1.31 -5.75
C ALA A 53 -6.89 -2.25 -4.79
N TRP A 54 -5.86 -1.73 -4.15
CA TRP A 54 -5.18 -2.35 -3.03
C TRP A 54 -5.71 -1.76 -1.72
N LEU A 55 -6.10 -2.64 -0.80
CA LEU A 55 -6.33 -2.29 0.59
C LEU A 55 -4.97 -2.07 1.25
N VAL A 56 -4.76 -0.86 1.76
CA VAL A 56 -3.54 -0.48 2.47
C VAL A 56 -3.85 -0.02 3.88
N SER A 57 -2.91 -0.22 4.80
CA SER A 57 -3.01 0.27 6.18
C SER A 57 -1.79 1.06 6.62
N GLY A 58 -2.00 1.99 7.54
CA GLY A 58 -0.98 2.90 8.07
C GLY A 58 -1.59 4.13 8.72
N ASP A 59 -0.75 5.09 9.12
CA ASP A 59 -1.21 6.39 9.64
C ASP A 59 -1.62 7.31 8.49
N LEU A 60 -2.86 7.13 8.01
CA LEU A 60 -3.42 7.87 6.88
C LEU A 60 -4.23 9.07 7.36
N VAL A 61 -4.25 10.12 6.54
CA VAL A 61 -5.03 11.33 6.80
C VAL A 61 -5.93 11.63 5.61
N ALA A 62 -7.23 11.66 5.83
CA ALA A 62 -8.19 12.24 4.92
C ALA A 62 -8.49 13.68 5.33
N ARG A 63 -8.69 14.56 4.36
CA ARG A 63 -9.18 15.91 4.59
C ARG A 63 -10.58 16.03 4.04
N ASP A 64 -11.50 16.53 4.86
CA ASP A 64 -12.83 16.86 4.42
C ASP A 64 -12.75 17.99 3.36
N GLY A 65 -13.40 17.79 2.20
CA GLY A 65 -13.33 18.74 1.10
C GLY A 65 -14.09 20.04 1.32
N ALA A 66 -15.07 20.05 2.24
CA ALA A 66 -15.89 21.21 2.56
C ALA A 66 -15.33 22.00 3.74
N THR A 67 -14.83 21.32 4.79
CA THR A 67 -14.34 21.97 6.02
C THR A 67 -12.82 22.05 6.09
N GLY A 68 -12.10 21.23 5.32
CA GLY A 68 -10.64 21.11 5.38
C GLY A 68 -10.11 20.34 6.61
N GLU A 69 -11.00 19.87 7.48
CA GLU A 69 -10.65 19.16 8.70
C GLU A 69 -9.91 17.86 8.38
N ALA A 70 -8.82 17.61 9.11
CA ALA A 70 -8.00 16.41 8.94
C ALA A 70 -8.48 15.31 9.88
N LYS A 71 -8.85 14.16 9.32
CA LYS A 71 -9.24 12.97 10.06
C LYS A 71 -8.24 11.84 9.80
N ARG A 72 -7.79 11.18 10.87
CA ARG A 72 -6.97 9.97 10.77
C ARG A 72 -7.80 8.79 10.29
N MET A 73 -7.19 7.94 9.49
CA MET A 73 -7.75 6.71 8.95
C MET A 73 -6.75 5.57 9.12
N ASP A 74 -7.26 4.39 9.45
CA ASP A 74 -6.41 3.20 9.68
C ASP A 74 -6.14 2.41 8.38
N PHE A 75 -6.99 2.61 7.37
CA PHE A 75 -6.88 1.97 6.07
C PHE A 75 -7.38 2.86 4.94
N ALA A 76 -7.00 2.54 3.70
CA ALA A 76 -7.58 3.11 2.50
C ALA A 76 -7.56 2.10 1.35
N LEU A 77 -8.41 2.33 0.35
CA LEU A 77 -8.31 1.67 -0.96
C LEU A 77 -7.50 2.58 -1.90
N MET A 78 -6.47 2.02 -2.53
CA MET A 78 -5.60 2.75 -3.45
C MET A 78 -5.35 1.97 -4.74
N PRO A 79 -5.62 2.56 -5.91
CA PRO A 79 -5.18 2.01 -7.19
C PRO A 79 -3.66 1.78 -7.21
N ALA A 80 -3.24 0.70 -7.88
CA ALA A 80 -1.82 0.31 -7.98
C ALA A 80 -0.91 1.45 -8.47
N LYS A 81 -1.39 2.29 -9.40
CA LYS A 81 -0.65 3.44 -9.94
C LYS A 81 -0.26 4.52 -8.91
N TYR A 82 -0.82 4.47 -7.70
CA TYR A 82 -0.50 5.41 -6.61
C TYR A 82 0.37 4.77 -5.52
N LEU A 83 0.80 3.53 -5.73
CA LEU A 83 1.63 2.79 -4.79
C LEU A 83 2.93 2.39 -5.48
N MET A 84 4.05 2.67 -4.84
CA MET A 84 5.36 2.20 -5.23
C MET A 84 5.82 1.15 -4.21
N PRO A 85 5.98 -0.13 -4.60
CA PRO A 85 6.56 -1.14 -3.73
C PRO A 85 7.88 -0.66 -3.12
N ILE A 86 8.03 -0.87 -1.82
CA ILE A 86 9.31 -0.72 -1.15
C ILE A 86 9.92 -2.10 -1.21
N ASP A 87 10.87 -2.28 -2.13
CA ASP A 87 11.57 -3.55 -2.31
C ASP A 87 12.35 -3.83 -1.01
N GLY A 88 11.93 -4.86 -0.28
CA GLY A 88 12.66 -5.36 0.89
C GLY A 88 13.86 -6.23 0.53
N ASP A 89 14.12 -6.41 -0.77
CA ASP A 89 15.10 -7.35 -1.31
C ASP A 89 16.47 -6.75 -1.65
N ASP A 90 16.67 -5.44 -1.46
CA ASP A 90 17.97 -4.79 -1.76
C ASP A 90 19.12 -5.29 -0.87
N PHE A 91 18.85 -6.11 0.16
CA PHE A 91 19.86 -6.70 1.05
C PHE A 91 19.77 -8.23 1.19
N SER A 92 18.91 -8.91 0.43
CA SER A 92 18.74 -10.37 0.53
C SER A 92 19.82 -11.15 -0.26
N ASP A 93 20.36 -10.57 -1.33
CA ASP A 93 21.15 -11.31 -2.33
C ASP A 93 22.64 -10.95 -2.42
N GLU A 94 23.13 -9.92 -1.72
CA GLU A 94 24.58 -9.58 -1.77
C GLU A 94 25.46 -10.51 -0.92
N ASP A 95 24.93 -11.14 0.13
CA ASP A 95 25.71 -12.01 1.02
C ASP A 95 25.84 -13.47 0.52
N GLU A 96 24.99 -13.92 -0.41
CA GLU A 96 25.12 -15.28 -0.97
C GLU A 96 26.17 -15.38 -2.09
N ARG A 97 26.50 -14.27 -2.76
CA ARG A 97 27.53 -14.26 -3.83
C ARG A 97 28.98 -14.24 -3.33
N LEU A 98 29.22 -14.03 -2.04
CA LEU A 98 30.57 -14.04 -1.47
C LEU A 98 31.03 -15.44 -1.00
N LYS A 99 30.11 -16.38 -0.75
CA LYS A 99 30.46 -17.74 -0.31
C LYS A 99 31.00 -18.65 -1.41
N GLU A 100 30.84 -18.28 -2.68
CA GLU A 100 31.39 -19.06 -3.80
C GLU A 100 32.83 -18.68 -4.19
N ARG A 101 33.42 -17.62 -3.62
CA ARG A 101 34.79 -17.18 -3.96
C ARG A 101 35.87 -17.55 -2.95
N GLU A 102 35.52 -18.18 -1.83
CA GLU A 102 36.51 -18.69 -0.85
C GLU A 102 36.96 -20.14 -1.12
N HIS A 103 36.47 -20.78 -2.19
CA HIS A 103 36.86 -22.14 -2.59
C HIS A 103 37.47 -22.22 -4.00
N ALA A 104 38.34 -21.27 -4.34
CA ALA A 104 39.21 -21.37 -5.52
C ALA A 104 40.68 -21.08 -5.16
#